data_AF-A0A938H3G0-F1
#
_entry.id   AF-A0A938H3G0-F1
#
_cell.length_a   1.000
_cell.length_b   1.000
_cell.length_c   1.000
_cell.angle_alpha   90.00
_cell.angle_beta   90.00
_cell.angle_gamma   90.00
#
_symmetry.space_group_name_H-M   'P 1'
#
loop_
_entity.id
_entity.type
_entity.pdbx_description
1 polymer ?
#
loop_
_entity_poly.entity_id
_entity_poly.type
_entity_poly.pdbx_seq_one_letter_code
_entity_poly.pdbx_strand_id
1 'polypeptide(L)'
;MEAEQIQNFNERLSQWISSQGFWFQARYSLSGRGMTGQAAYQLLRLAARVFAFLLLVGIGFWVYLVKRTDSPAMRESMRVGLEQAIGANELAINGLARVQSQLEIAKIGAEGGPGTFFDTLELRNIRCRMGLLDGLIGVWEPGIVSVVRLDLDLRAGADDPESAAAFANTFFHQSDDLRIDTIEVKDATIRWGFSERTRGGVESSELRMTRLGNGWRIQLRGGKFSQNWLGDLGIVNLVAVCDPDGLHLEEAEFSHGSGSVNLAGLRLSAG
;
A
#
# COMPACT_ATOMS: atom_id res chain seq x y z
N MET A 1 -57.93 50.07 -16.94
CA MET A 1 -56.77 49.97 -17.85
C MET A 1 -55.42 50.10 -17.14
N GLU A 2 -55.27 50.90 -16.08
CA GLU A 2 -53.97 51.04 -15.37
C GLU A 2 -53.56 49.81 -14.53
N ALA A 3 -54.51 49.10 -13.91
CA ALA A 3 -54.20 47.94 -13.06
C ALA A 3 -53.63 46.73 -13.85
N GLU A 4 -54.17 46.45 -15.04
CA GLU A 4 -53.66 45.39 -15.92
C GLU A 4 -52.27 45.71 -16.46
N GLN A 5 -51.96 46.98 -16.74
CA GLN A 5 -50.64 47.39 -17.19
C GLN A 5 -49.58 47.21 -16.09
N ILE A 6 -49.93 47.50 -14.83
CA ILE A 6 -49.03 47.28 -13.68
C ILE A 6 -48.79 45.79 -13.43
N GLN A 7 -49.83 44.95 -13.57
CA GLN A 7 -49.68 43.50 -13.43
C GLN A 7 -48.79 42.90 -14.53
N ASN A 8 -49.03 43.26 -15.79
CA ASN A 8 -48.24 42.80 -16.93
C ASN A 8 -46.79 43.29 -16.84
N PHE A 9 -46.57 44.49 -16.31
CA PHE A 9 -45.24 45.02 -16.01
C PHE A 9 -44.53 44.20 -14.93
N ASN A 10 -45.20 43.89 -13.83
CA ASN A 10 -44.64 43.07 -12.74
C ASN A 10 -44.32 41.64 -13.18
N GLU A 11 -45.18 41.01 -14.00
CA GLU A 11 -44.92 39.68 -14.56
C GLU A 11 -43.69 39.68 -15.48
N ARG A 12 -43.59 40.65 -16.39
CA ARG A 12 -42.42 40.79 -17.28
C ARG A 12 -41.13 41.09 -16.51
N LEU A 13 -41.21 41.89 -15.45
CA LEU A 13 -40.09 42.13 -14.55
C LEU A 13 -39.67 40.84 -13.83
N SER A 14 -40.63 40.06 -13.33
CA SER A 14 -40.34 38.80 -12.65
C SER A 14 -39.71 37.77 -13.59
N GLN A 15 -40.22 37.64 -14.82
CA GLN A 15 -39.64 36.78 -15.85
C GLN A 15 -38.24 37.25 -16.25
N TRP A 16 -38.04 38.55 -16.45
CA TRP A 16 -36.73 39.10 -16.78
C TRP A 16 -35.72 38.89 -15.65
N ILE A 17 -36.09 39.13 -14.38
CA ILE A 17 -35.23 38.88 -13.21
C ILE A 17 -34.91 37.38 -13.07
N SER A 18 -35.90 36.51 -13.30
CA SER A 18 -35.70 35.04 -13.24
C SER A 18 -34.77 34.52 -14.35
N SER A 19 -34.71 35.22 -15.49
CA SER A 19 -33.84 34.89 -16.63
C SER A 19 -32.40 35.38 -16.49
N GLN A 20 -32.12 36.25 -15.50
CA GLN A 20 -30.78 36.76 -15.23
C GLN A 20 -30.00 35.82 -14.30
N GLY A 21 -28.70 35.64 -14.57
CA GLY A 21 -27.86 34.68 -13.84
C GLY A 21 -27.78 34.93 -12.32
N PHE A 22 -27.39 33.91 -11.57
CA PHE A 22 -27.31 33.88 -10.10
C PHE A 22 -26.79 35.19 -9.46
N TRP A 23 -25.75 35.79 -10.03
CA TRP A 23 -25.15 37.04 -9.54
C TRP A 23 -26.05 38.28 -9.65
N PHE A 24 -26.92 38.34 -10.66
CA PHE A 24 -27.88 39.43 -10.83
C PHE A 24 -29.01 39.35 -9.80
N GLN A 25 -29.53 38.13 -9.55
CA GLN A 25 -30.55 37.87 -8.53
C GLN A 25 -30.03 38.11 -7.11
N ALA A 26 -28.78 37.70 -6.83
CA ALA A 26 -28.10 38.00 -5.58
C ALA A 26 -27.91 39.52 -5.37
N ARG A 27 -27.50 40.25 -6.41
CA ARG A 27 -27.34 41.71 -6.34
C ARG A 27 -28.67 42.45 -6.12
N TYR A 28 -29.75 42.00 -6.77
CA TYR A 28 -31.06 42.65 -6.63
C TYR A 28 -31.71 42.38 -5.26
N SER A 29 -31.63 41.15 -4.75
CA SER A 29 -32.11 40.80 -3.40
C SER A 29 -31.33 41.52 -2.29
N LEU A 30 -30.03 41.79 -2.49
CA LEU A 30 -29.21 42.62 -1.60
C LEU A 30 -29.49 44.13 -1.72
N SER A 31 -30.07 44.58 -2.84
CA SER A 31 -30.38 46.00 -3.09
C SER A 31 -31.77 46.45 -2.61
N GLY A 32 -32.60 45.51 -2.13
CA GLY A 32 -33.89 45.82 -1.53
C GLY A 32 -33.72 46.65 -0.25
N ARG A 33 -34.27 47.87 -0.24
CA ARG A 33 -34.34 48.75 0.94
C ARG A 33 -35.20 48.11 2.03
N GLY A 34 -34.60 47.28 2.89
CA GLY A 34 -35.26 46.66 4.04
C GLY A 34 -34.26 45.93 4.96
N MET A 35 -34.65 45.72 6.23
CA MET A 35 -33.87 45.00 7.27
C MET A 35 -33.31 43.65 6.78
N THR A 36 -34.02 42.98 5.88
CA THR A 36 -33.66 41.70 5.26
C THR A 36 -32.46 41.79 4.31
N GLY A 37 -32.31 42.88 3.55
CA GLY A 37 -31.18 43.11 2.65
C GLY A 37 -29.87 43.39 3.40
N GLN A 38 -29.95 44.14 4.51
CA GLN A 38 -28.80 44.36 5.39
C GLN A 38 -28.36 43.08 6.11
N ALA A 39 -29.30 42.27 6.60
CA ALA A 39 -29.00 40.97 7.21
C ALA A 39 -28.38 39.99 6.20
N ALA A 40 -28.92 39.91 4.98
CA ALA A 40 -28.37 39.09 3.90
C ALA A 40 -26.95 39.51 3.51
N TYR A 41 -26.67 40.82 3.45
CA TYR A 41 -25.32 41.34 3.18
C TYR A 41 -24.33 40.99 4.30
N GLN A 42 -24.75 41.09 5.57
CA GLN A 42 -23.91 40.71 6.71
C GLN A 42 -23.64 39.20 6.74
N LEU A 43 -24.64 38.37 6.45
CA LEU A 43 -24.49 36.92 6.32
C LEU A 43 -23.55 36.55 5.16
N LEU A 44 -23.69 37.16 4.00
CA LEU A 44 -22.79 36.95 2.86
C LEU A 44 -21.35 37.36 3.20
N ARG A 45 -21.17 38.48 3.90
CA ARG A 45 -19.85 38.94 4.35
C ARG A 45 -19.24 38.00 5.38
N LEU A 46 -20.05 37.47 6.30
CA LEU A 46 -19.61 36.49 7.30
C LEU A 46 -19.27 35.16 6.62
N ALA A 47 -20.09 34.68 5.68
CA ALA A 47 -19.82 33.52 4.86
C ALA A 47 -18.55 33.69 4.04
N ALA A 48 -18.30 34.86 3.44
CA ALA A 48 -17.07 35.15 2.71
C ALA A 48 -15.84 35.15 3.62
N ARG A 49 -15.96 35.66 4.86
CA ARG A 49 -14.88 35.61 5.86
C ARG A 49 -14.60 34.19 6.34
N VAL A 50 -15.64 33.41 6.61
CA VAL A 50 -15.51 31.99 6.98
C VAL A 50 -14.90 31.21 5.82
N PHE A 51 -15.36 31.45 4.59
CA PHE A 51 -14.79 30.84 3.39
C PHE A 51 -13.31 31.20 3.23
N ALA A 52 -12.93 32.47 3.36
CA ALA A 52 -11.54 32.89 3.31
C ALA A 52 -10.69 32.24 4.41
N PHE A 53 -11.24 32.13 5.64
CA PHE A 53 -10.58 31.43 6.74
C PHE A 53 -10.39 29.94 6.44
N LEU A 54 -11.45 29.25 5.97
CA LEU A 54 -11.39 27.85 5.57
C LEU A 54 -10.39 27.62 4.42
N LEU A 55 -10.29 28.57 3.50
CA LEU A 55 -9.32 28.53 2.41
C LEU A 55 -7.89 28.63 2.95
N LEU A 56 -7.61 29.54 3.89
CA LEU A 56 -6.31 29.64 4.56
C LEU A 56 -5.96 28.39 5.36
N VAL A 57 -6.92 27.84 6.10
CA VAL A 57 -6.74 26.57 6.82
C VAL A 57 -6.49 25.43 5.85
N GLY A 58 -7.22 25.38 4.73
CA GLY A 58 -7.05 24.39 3.68
C GLY A 58 -5.66 24.46 3.03
N ILE A 59 -5.16 25.67 2.73
CA ILE A 59 -3.79 25.87 2.23
C ILE A 59 -2.77 25.45 3.29
N GLY A 60 -2.94 25.86 4.55
CA GLY A 60 -2.03 25.50 5.63
C GLY A 60 -1.96 23.97 5.83
N PHE A 61 -3.13 23.31 5.81
CA PHE A 61 -3.24 21.86 5.88
C PHE A 61 -2.60 21.17 4.67
N TRP A 62 -2.82 21.68 3.46
CA TRP A 62 -2.18 21.18 2.25
C TRP A 62 -0.64 21.26 2.32
N VAL A 63 -0.10 22.42 2.73
CA VAL A 63 1.34 22.60 2.91
C VAL A 63 1.89 21.67 3.98
N TYR A 64 1.15 21.47 5.08
CA TYR A 64 1.51 20.51 6.13
C TYR A 64 1.60 19.08 5.59
N LEU A 65 0.60 18.62 4.83
CA LEU A 65 0.59 17.26 4.26
C LEU A 65 1.79 17.01 3.35
N VAL A 66 2.11 17.97 2.47
CA VAL A 66 3.27 17.85 1.56
C VAL A 66 4.58 17.82 2.35
N LYS A 67 4.72 18.66 3.39
CA LYS A 67 5.95 18.68 4.20
C LYS A 67 6.10 17.46 5.10
N ARG A 68 4.99 16.85 5.54
CA ARG A 68 5.01 15.66 6.40
C ARG A 68 5.68 14.49 5.69
N THR A 69 5.38 14.25 4.41
CA THR A 69 5.88 13.08 3.67
C THR A 69 7.39 13.12 3.43
N ASP A 70 7.99 14.31 3.42
CA ASP A 70 9.45 14.49 3.27
C ASP A 70 10.17 14.68 4.62
N SER A 71 9.44 14.62 5.74
CA SER A 71 10.01 14.90 7.06
C SER A 71 10.89 13.74 7.57
N PRO A 72 12.00 14.04 8.28
CA PRO A 72 12.80 13.02 8.96
C PRO A 72 11.97 12.18 9.96
N ALA A 73 10.97 12.80 10.59
CA ALA A 73 10.07 12.13 11.53
C ALA A 73 9.28 11.00 10.86
N MET A 74 8.78 11.22 9.64
CA MET A 74 8.06 10.17 8.89
C MET A 74 8.99 9.00 8.53
N ARG A 75 10.23 9.31 8.13
CA ARG A 75 11.24 8.28 7.83
C ARG A 75 11.52 7.42 9.04
N GLU A 76 11.68 8.05 10.20
CA GLU A 76 11.93 7.33 11.45
C GLU A 76 10.71 6.51 11.89
N SER A 77 9.49 7.06 11.80
CA SER A 77 8.29 6.28 12.12
C SER A 77 8.12 5.08 11.19
N MET A 78 8.45 5.22 9.91
CA MET A 78 8.43 4.10 8.96
C MET A 78 9.51 3.07 9.28
N ARG A 79 10.71 3.51 9.67
CA ARG A 79 11.79 2.62 10.09
C ARG A 79 11.37 1.79 11.30
N VAL A 80 10.91 2.45 12.36
CA VAL A 80 10.46 1.79 13.59
C VAL A 80 9.27 0.86 13.32
N GLY A 81 8.29 1.29 12.53
CA GLY A 81 7.13 0.46 12.18
C GLY A 81 7.52 -0.78 11.38
N LEU A 82 8.44 -0.65 10.42
CA LEU A 82 8.95 -1.79 9.65
C LEU A 82 9.79 -2.73 10.52
N GLU A 83 10.65 -2.20 11.38
CA GLU A 83 11.48 -2.98 12.31
C GLU A 83 10.62 -3.84 13.23
N GLN A 84 9.56 -3.25 13.80
CA GLN A 84 8.58 -3.97 14.61
C GLN A 84 7.78 -5.00 13.81
N ALA A 85 7.34 -4.65 12.59
CA ALA A 85 6.52 -5.53 11.76
C ALA A 85 7.28 -6.77 11.28
N ILE A 86 8.57 -6.64 10.97
CA ILE A 86 9.40 -7.75 10.48
C ILE A 86 10.21 -8.43 11.60
N GLY A 87 10.19 -7.89 12.82
CA GLY A 87 10.93 -8.43 13.97
C GLY A 87 12.46 -8.39 13.84
N ALA A 88 13.00 -7.56 12.94
CA ALA A 88 14.44 -7.51 12.65
C ALA A 88 15.23 -6.92 13.83
N ASN A 89 16.46 -7.42 14.03
CA ASN A 89 17.37 -6.88 15.03
C ASN A 89 18.08 -5.61 14.54
N GLU A 90 18.43 -5.59 13.25
CA GLU A 90 18.96 -4.41 12.58
C GLU A 90 18.19 -4.15 11.28
N LEU A 91 17.83 -2.88 11.04
CA LEU A 91 17.12 -2.45 9.83
C LEU A 91 17.75 -1.19 9.24
N ALA A 92 18.23 -1.31 8.00
CA ALA A 92 18.75 -0.21 7.21
C ALA A 92 17.81 0.12 6.04
N ILE A 93 17.24 1.32 6.05
CA ILE A 93 16.38 1.83 4.96
C ILE A 93 17.09 3.00 4.28
N ASN A 94 17.26 2.90 2.97
CA ASN A 94 17.92 3.91 2.15
C ASN A 94 17.01 4.41 1.02
N GLY A 95 17.14 5.70 0.71
CA GLY A 95 16.47 6.33 -0.43
C GLY A 95 14.95 6.36 -0.33
N LEU A 96 14.40 6.57 0.88
CA LEU A 96 12.97 6.76 1.09
C LEU A 96 12.55 8.14 0.58
N ALA A 97 11.72 8.14 -0.46
CA ALA A 97 11.15 9.34 -1.06
C ALA A 97 9.71 9.10 -1.48
N ARG A 98 8.90 10.16 -1.47
CA ARG A 98 7.58 10.14 -2.08
C ARG A 98 7.63 10.95 -3.37
N VAL A 99 7.31 10.33 -4.50
CA VAL A 99 7.28 10.97 -5.82
C VAL A 99 5.92 10.71 -6.45
N GLN A 100 5.18 11.77 -6.82
CA GLN A 100 3.92 11.66 -7.58
C GLN A 100 2.90 10.63 -7.03
N SER A 101 2.71 10.60 -5.72
CA SER A 101 1.81 9.63 -5.02
C SER A 101 2.26 8.17 -5.05
N GLN A 102 3.55 7.96 -5.29
CA GLN A 102 4.23 6.70 -5.04
C GLN A 102 5.25 6.90 -3.92
N LEU A 103 5.32 5.93 -3.03
CA LEU A 103 6.46 5.77 -2.15
C LEU A 103 7.50 4.95 -2.89
N GLU A 104 8.73 5.47 -2.93
CA GLU A 104 9.90 4.78 -3.45
C GLU A 104 10.89 4.54 -2.30
N ILE A 105 11.42 3.33 -2.22
CA ILE A 105 12.49 2.97 -1.30
C ILE A 105 13.59 2.30 -2.12
N ALA A 106 14.77 2.89 -2.14
CA ALA A 106 15.87 2.38 -2.96
C ALA A 106 16.41 1.04 -2.43
N LYS A 107 16.56 0.90 -1.11
CA LYS A 107 17.03 -0.33 -0.48
C LYS A 107 16.48 -0.50 0.93
N ILE A 108 16.07 -1.71 1.27
CA ILE A 108 15.89 -2.18 2.64
C ILE A 108 16.85 -3.34 2.85
N GLY A 109 17.64 -3.29 3.91
CA GLY A 109 18.44 -4.41 4.39
C GLY A 109 18.08 -4.69 5.84
N ALA A 110 17.84 -5.96 6.18
CA ALA A 110 17.50 -6.37 7.54
C ALA A 110 18.28 -7.62 7.94
N GLU A 111 18.71 -7.65 9.19
CA GLU A 111 19.28 -8.84 9.83
C GLU A 111 18.27 -9.41 10.83
N GLY A 112 18.05 -10.72 10.73
CA GLY A 112 17.04 -11.43 11.48
C GLY A 112 17.35 -11.56 12.97
N GLY A 113 16.42 -11.16 13.84
CA GLY A 113 16.49 -11.42 15.28
C GLY A 113 16.07 -12.86 15.64
N PRO A 114 16.08 -13.26 16.93
CA PRO A 114 15.70 -14.62 17.35
C PRO A 114 14.29 -15.06 16.90
N GLY A 115 13.35 -14.10 16.74
CA GLY A 115 11.97 -14.36 16.34
C GLY A 115 11.65 -14.19 14.84
N THR A 116 12.65 -14.02 13.96
CA THR A 116 12.43 -13.84 12.52
C THR A 116 12.56 -15.14 11.74
N PHE A 117 11.74 -15.29 10.70
CA PHE A 117 11.81 -16.44 9.78
C PHE A 117 13.00 -16.40 8.80
N PHE A 118 13.75 -15.31 8.80
CA PHE A 118 14.90 -15.07 7.92
C PHE A 118 16.16 -14.75 8.73
N ASP A 119 17.32 -15.04 8.16
CA ASP A 119 18.63 -14.61 8.66
C ASP A 119 19.01 -13.27 8.04
N THR A 120 18.90 -13.16 6.71
CA THR A 120 19.16 -11.92 5.98
C THR A 120 18.03 -11.63 5.01
N LEU A 121 17.65 -10.35 4.90
CA LEU A 121 16.67 -9.87 3.94
C LEU A 121 17.20 -8.60 3.27
N GLU A 122 17.30 -8.62 1.94
CA GLU A 122 17.62 -7.46 1.14
C GLU A 122 16.58 -7.24 0.04
N LEU A 123 15.98 -6.06 0.04
CA LEU A 123 15.03 -5.60 -0.97
C LEU A 123 15.60 -4.37 -1.68
N ARG A 124 15.44 -4.29 -3.01
CA ARG A 124 15.87 -3.15 -3.81
C ARG A 124 14.77 -2.60 -4.70
N ASN A 125 14.73 -1.27 -4.80
CA ASN A 125 13.81 -0.48 -5.61
C ASN A 125 12.36 -0.89 -5.37
N ILE A 126 11.90 -0.68 -4.14
CA ILE A 126 10.53 -0.92 -3.72
C ILE A 126 9.68 0.28 -4.14
N ARG A 127 8.52 0.01 -4.70
CA ARG A 127 7.53 1.02 -5.09
C ARG A 127 6.15 0.58 -4.67
N CYS A 128 5.40 1.50 -4.06
CA CYS A 128 4.00 1.26 -3.76
C CYS A 128 3.20 2.57 -3.80
N ARG A 129 1.87 2.48 -3.89
CA ARG A 129 1.02 3.68 -3.85
C ARG A 129 1.02 4.26 -2.44
N MET A 130 1.17 5.58 -2.37
CA MET A 130 0.99 6.31 -1.13
C MET A 130 0.25 7.61 -1.44
N GLY A 131 -0.91 7.83 -0.86
CA GLY A 131 -1.67 9.09 -0.84
C GLY A 131 -1.13 10.06 0.20
N LEU A 132 -1.57 11.33 0.17
CA LEU A 132 -1.14 12.33 1.16
C LEU A 132 -1.77 12.09 2.54
N LEU A 133 -2.90 11.38 2.59
CA LEU A 133 -3.63 11.04 3.81
C LEU A 133 -3.32 9.63 4.32
N ASP A 134 -2.61 8.82 3.52
CA ASP A 134 -2.25 7.45 3.88
C ASP A 134 -1.29 7.45 5.07
N GLY A 135 -1.60 6.66 6.10
CA GLY A 135 -0.88 6.67 7.38
C GLY A 135 -1.24 7.85 8.31
N LEU A 136 -2.27 8.63 7.98
CA LEU A 136 -2.84 9.69 8.83
C LEU A 136 -4.28 9.38 9.25
N ILE A 137 -5.09 8.84 8.33
CA ILE A 137 -6.49 8.49 8.56
C ILE A 137 -6.78 7.13 7.95
N GLY A 138 -7.29 6.21 8.77
CA GLY A 138 -7.65 4.86 8.32
C GLY A 138 -6.45 3.97 8.01
N VAL A 139 -6.74 2.81 7.40
CA VAL A 139 -5.75 1.80 7.04
C VAL A 139 -5.09 2.18 5.72
N TRP A 140 -3.76 2.15 5.67
CA TRP A 140 -3.04 2.36 4.41
C TRP A 140 -3.09 1.10 3.55
N GLU A 141 -3.63 1.26 2.34
CA GLU A 141 -3.72 0.20 1.33
C GLU A 141 -2.85 0.55 0.11
N PRO A 142 -1.56 0.14 0.11
CA PRO A 142 -0.63 0.41 -0.99
C PRO A 142 -1.01 -0.24 -2.33
N GLY A 143 -1.95 -1.19 -2.35
CA GLY A 143 -2.25 -2.01 -3.53
C GLY A 143 -1.11 -2.98 -3.80
N ILE A 144 -0.56 -2.95 -5.02
CA ILE A 144 0.60 -3.77 -5.39
C ILE A 144 1.88 -3.11 -4.88
N VAL A 145 2.64 -3.83 -4.06
CA VAL A 145 4.01 -3.48 -3.68
C VAL A 145 4.95 -4.12 -4.70
N SER A 146 5.54 -3.30 -5.57
CA SER A 146 6.49 -3.76 -6.58
C SER A 146 7.92 -3.66 -6.04
N VAL A 147 8.70 -4.72 -6.22
CA VAL A 147 10.11 -4.82 -5.84
C VAL A 147 10.91 -5.24 -7.06
N VAL A 148 12.06 -4.62 -7.30
CA VAL A 148 12.90 -5.05 -8.42
C VAL A 148 13.71 -6.28 -8.06
N ARG A 149 14.34 -6.30 -6.87
CA ARG A 149 15.16 -7.42 -6.43
C ARG A 149 14.90 -7.78 -4.98
N LEU A 150 14.77 -9.07 -4.70
CA LEU A 150 14.72 -9.68 -3.38
C LEU A 150 15.88 -10.66 -3.25
N ASP A 151 16.61 -10.57 -2.15
CA ASP A 151 17.60 -11.55 -1.71
C ASP A 151 17.23 -11.94 -0.26
N LEU A 152 16.94 -13.22 -0.03
CA LEU A 152 16.37 -13.71 1.22
C LEU A 152 17.03 -15.03 1.62
N ASP A 153 17.62 -15.06 2.81
CA ASP A 153 18.09 -16.30 3.43
C ASP A 153 17.11 -16.69 4.54
N LEU A 154 16.39 -17.80 4.34
CA LEU A 154 15.39 -18.34 5.25
C LEU A 154 16.04 -19.22 6.33
N ARG A 155 15.53 -19.10 7.56
CA ARG A 155 15.86 -20.03 8.64
C ARG A 155 15.15 -21.36 8.42
N ALA A 156 15.84 -22.46 8.70
CA ALA A 156 15.25 -23.79 8.54
C ALA A 156 14.36 -24.22 9.73
N GLY A 157 14.14 -23.36 10.72
CA GLY A 157 13.27 -23.61 11.86
C GLY A 157 13.55 -22.65 13.02
N ALA A 158 12.78 -22.82 14.09
CA ALA A 158 12.99 -22.15 15.36
C ALA A 158 13.45 -23.19 16.40
N ASP A 159 14.33 -22.78 17.31
CA ASP A 159 14.88 -23.68 18.34
C ASP A 159 13.88 -23.99 19.47
N ASP A 160 12.82 -23.17 19.59
CA ASP A 160 11.80 -23.29 20.62
C ASP A 160 10.38 -22.90 20.10
N PRO A 161 9.31 -23.35 20.79
CA PRO A 161 7.93 -23.08 20.37
C PRO A 161 7.53 -21.60 20.38
N GLU A 162 8.14 -20.77 21.24
CA GLU A 162 7.84 -19.35 21.33
C GLU A 162 8.39 -18.61 20.11
N SER A 163 9.64 -18.92 19.74
CA SER A 163 10.26 -18.46 18.50
C SER A 163 9.50 -18.95 17.26
N ALA A 164 9.01 -20.20 17.25
CA ALA A 164 8.18 -20.71 16.14
C ALA A 164 6.86 -19.92 16.00
N ALA A 165 6.20 -19.60 17.12
CA ALA A 165 5.01 -18.76 17.12
C ALA A 165 5.31 -17.33 16.64
N ALA A 166 6.46 -16.77 17.03
CA ALA A 166 6.92 -15.46 16.56
C ALA A 166 7.20 -15.46 15.05
N PHE A 167 7.75 -16.55 14.49
CA PHE A 167 7.98 -16.71 13.04
C PHE A 167 6.65 -16.65 12.29
N ALA A 168 5.69 -17.46 12.72
CA ALA A 168 4.37 -17.54 12.12
C ALA A 168 3.64 -16.19 12.24
N ASN A 169 3.70 -15.55 13.40
CA ASN A 169 3.10 -14.24 13.59
C ASN A 169 3.74 -13.20 12.67
N THR A 170 5.06 -13.11 12.58
CA THR A 170 5.74 -12.14 11.71
C THR A 170 5.37 -12.32 10.23
N PHE A 171 5.19 -13.56 9.77
CA PHE A 171 4.89 -13.85 8.36
C PHE A 171 3.40 -13.73 7.99
N PHE A 172 2.49 -14.06 8.92
CA PHE A 172 1.05 -14.10 8.69
C PHE A 172 0.28 -12.94 9.33
N HIS A 173 0.90 -12.17 10.22
CA HIS A 173 0.25 -11.04 10.85
C HIS A 173 -0.06 -9.95 9.83
N GLN A 174 -1.26 -9.41 9.94
CA GLN A 174 -1.70 -8.27 9.17
C GLN A 174 -1.82 -7.09 10.13
N SER A 175 -1.12 -6.00 9.82
CA SER A 175 -1.17 -4.79 10.63
C SER A 175 -2.52 -4.10 10.49
N ASP A 176 -3.03 -3.56 11.60
CA ASP A 176 -4.25 -2.75 11.62
C ASP A 176 -4.08 -1.41 10.88
N ASP A 177 -2.83 -0.92 10.74
CA ASP A 177 -2.52 0.36 10.11
C ASP A 177 -2.11 0.22 8.63
N LEU A 178 -1.73 -0.99 8.20
CA LEU A 178 -1.19 -1.27 6.87
C LEU A 178 -1.68 -2.63 6.32
N ARG A 179 -2.40 -2.60 5.21
CA ARG A 179 -2.86 -3.81 4.51
C ARG A 179 -2.11 -4.01 3.20
N ILE A 180 -1.23 -5.01 3.18
CA ILE A 180 -0.52 -5.45 1.97
C ILE A 180 -1.22 -6.70 1.41
N ASP A 181 -1.84 -6.55 0.25
CA ASP A 181 -2.58 -7.66 -0.39
C ASP A 181 -1.76 -8.34 -1.49
N THR A 182 -0.83 -7.62 -2.13
CA THR A 182 -0.03 -8.17 -3.24
C THR A 182 1.39 -7.61 -3.23
N ILE A 183 2.37 -8.51 -3.34
CA ILE A 183 3.79 -8.20 -3.51
C ILE A 183 4.24 -8.84 -4.82
N GLU A 184 4.89 -8.05 -5.68
CA GLU A 184 5.48 -8.52 -6.93
C GLU A 184 6.96 -8.21 -6.94
N VAL A 185 7.79 -9.23 -7.15
CA VAL A 185 9.24 -9.12 -7.25
C VAL A 185 9.68 -9.60 -8.62
N LYS A 186 10.46 -8.78 -9.34
CA LYS A 186 10.96 -9.14 -10.68
C LYS A 186 12.10 -10.16 -10.64
N ASP A 187 12.98 -10.05 -9.64
CA ASP A 187 14.14 -10.92 -9.48
C ASP A 187 14.25 -11.32 -8.00
N ALA A 188 13.71 -12.49 -7.67
CA ALA A 188 13.75 -13.06 -6.34
C ALA A 188 14.78 -14.19 -6.27
N THR A 189 15.67 -14.06 -5.30
CA THR A 189 16.55 -15.14 -4.86
C THR A 189 16.25 -15.46 -3.40
N ILE A 190 15.87 -16.71 -3.14
CA ILE A 190 15.48 -17.21 -1.82
C ILE A 190 16.32 -18.44 -1.54
N ARG A 191 17.04 -18.48 -0.43
CA ARG A 191 17.90 -19.62 -0.04
C ARG A 191 17.45 -20.15 1.31
N TRP A 192 17.60 -21.45 1.52
CA TRP A 192 17.29 -22.09 2.79
C TRP A 192 18.22 -23.27 3.07
N GLY A 193 18.27 -23.69 4.33
CA GLY A 193 18.98 -24.87 4.79
C GLY A 193 20.39 -24.61 5.31
N PHE A 194 20.78 -25.35 6.36
CA PHE A 194 22.02 -25.12 7.11
C PHE A 194 23.22 -25.96 6.65
N SER A 195 22.97 -27.12 6.01
CA SER A 195 24.01 -28.04 5.54
C SER A 195 23.90 -28.28 4.04
N GLU A 196 24.96 -28.77 3.40
CA GLU A 196 24.91 -29.18 1.98
C GLU A 196 23.78 -30.18 1.69
N ARG A 197 23.34 -30.95 2.70
CA ARG A 197 22.26 -31.94 2.60
C ARG A 197 20.85 -31.39 2.80
N THR A 198 20.72 -30.13 3.22
CA THR A 198 19.43 -29.47 3.42
C THR A 198 19.30 -28.19 2.60
N ARG A 199 20.40 -27.78 1.93
CA ARG A 199 20.46 -26.53 1.20
C ARG A 199 19.56 -26.61 -0.02
N GLY A 200 18.68 -25.62 -0.14
CA GLY A 200 17.90 -25.39 -1.32
C GLY A 200 17.79 -23.91 -1.61
N GLY A 201 17.22 -23.60 -2.76
CA GLY A 201 17.01 -22.22 -3.14
C GLY A 201 16.24 -22.07 -4.43
N VAL A 202 15.69 -20.88 -4.59
CA VAL A 202 15.15 -20.34 -5.82
C VAL A 202 16.06 -19.18 -6.23
N GLU A 203 16.50 -19.16 -7.48
CA GLU A 203 17.39 -18.13 -7.99
C GLU A 203 16.80 -17.45 -9.23
N SER A 204 16.83 -16.12 -9.22
CA SER A 204 16.42 -15.26 -10.33
C SER A 204 15.04 -15.57 -10.91
N SER A 205 14.07 -15.76 -10.03
CA SER A 205 12.67 -16.00 -10.41
C SER A 205 11.81 -14.75 -10.22
N GLU A 206 10.81 -14.58 -11.08
CA GLU A 206 9.72 -13.65 -10.79
C GLU A 206 8.87 -14.24 -9.66
N LEU A 207 8.63 -13.46 -8.61
CA LEU A 207 7.83 -13.85 -7.46
C LEU A 207 6.60 -12.97 -7.37
N ARG A 208 5.44 -13.59 -7.20
CA ARG A 208 4.19 -12.90 -6.86
C ARG A 208 3.59 -13.53 -5.61
N MET A 209 3.43 -12.73 -4.56
CA MET A 209 2.71 -13.12 -3.36
C MET A 209 1.37 -12.40 -3.33
N THR A 210 0.29 -13.12 -3.12
CA THR A 210 -1.07 -12.57 -3.00
C THR A 210 -1.71 -13.12 -1.75
N ARG A 211 -2.37 -12.25 -0.98
CA ARG A 211 -3.01 -12.67 0.27
C ARG A 211 -4.21 -13.57 -0.01
N LEU A 212 -4.33 -14.65 0.77
CA LEU A 212 -5.41 -15.63 0.68
C LEU A 212 -5.85 -16.01 2.11
N GLY A 213 -6.88 -15.33 2.62
CA GLY A 213 -7.27 -15.45 4.02
C GLY A 213 -6.13 -15.05 4.96
N ASN A 214 -5.75 -15.93 5.88
CA ASN A 214 -4.62 -15.74 6.79
C ASN A 214 -3.27 -16.20 6.20
N GLY A 215 -3.26 -16.64 4.94
CA GLY A 215 -2.10 -17.18 4.24
C GLY A 215 -1.67 -16.35 3.02
N TRP A 216 -0.60 -16.81 2.39
CA TRP A 216 -0.06 -16.28 1.14
C TRP A 216 -0.17 -17.32 0.04
N ARG A 217 -0.73 -16.95 -1.10
CA ARG A 217 -0.49 -17.63 -2.36
C ARG A 217 0.79 -17.09 -2.97
N ILE A 218 1.80 -17.93 -3.10
CA ILE A 218 3.13 -17.64 -3.59
C ILE A 218 3.27 -18.26 -4.98
N GLN A 219 3.53 -17.45 -5.98
CA GLN A 219 3.77 -17.88 -7.35
C GLN A 219 5.17 -17.51 -7.78
N LEU A 220 5.89 -18.47 -8.34
CA LEU A 220 7.24 -18.33 -8.89
C LEU A 220 7.24 -18.72 -10.37
N ARG A 221 7.90 -17.91 -11.20
CA ARG A 221 8.06 -18.17 -12.64
C ARG A 221 9.45 -17.80 -13.11
N GLY A 222 9.99 -18.59 -14.04
CA GLY A 222 11.36 -18.43 -14.52
C GLY A 222 12.39 -18.68 -13.43
N GLY A 223 13.65 -18.46 -13.75
CA GLY A 223 14.75 -18.75 -12.82
C GLY A 223 14.94 -20.25 -12.58
N LYS A 224 15.57 -20.58 -11.46
CA LYS A 224 15.98 -21.95 -11.13
C LYS A 224 15.59 -22.34 -9.72
N PHE A 225 15.14 -23.58 -9.58
CA PHE A 225 14.95 -24.25 -8.31
C PHE A 225 16.08 -25.25 -8.07
N SER A 226 16.52 -25.34 -6.82
CA SER A 226 17.50 -26.32 -6.36
C SER A 226 17.15 -26.82 -4.96
N GLN A 227 17.37 -28.11 -4.72
CA GLN A 227 17.27 -28.75 -3.42
C GLN A 227 18.27 -29.91 -3.35
N ASN A 228 19.30 -29.79 -2.50
CA ASN A 228 20.32 -30.82 -2.28
C ASN A 228 20.96 -31.29 -3.60
N TRP A 229 20.73 -32.57 -3.94
CA TRP A 229 21.20 -33.24 -5.15
C TRP A 229 20.37 -32.92 -6.41
N LEU A 230 19.18 -32.33 -6.24
CA LEU A 230 18.30 -31.91 -7.32
C LEU A 230 18.61 -30.45 -7.65
N GLY A 231 19.47 -30.22 -8.64
CA GLY A 231 19.91 -28.89 -9.06
C GLY A 231 19.32 -28.42 -10.38
N ASP A 232 19.39 -27.11 -10.62
CA ASP A 232 19.18 -26.47 -11.93
C ASP A 232 17.84 -26.78 -12.62
N LEU A 233 16.77 -26.98 -11.85
CA LEU A 233 15.44 -27.12 -12.42
C LEU A 233 14.89 -25.76 -12.82
N GLY A 234 14.66 -25.54 -14.12
CA GLY A 234 14.04 -24.31 -14.61
C GLY A 234 12.58 -24.24 -14.16
N ILE A 235 12.20 -23.19 -13.44
CA ILE A 235 10.82 -23.05 -12.95
C ILE A 235 9.95 -22.55 -14.10
N VAL A 236 9.05 -23.39 -14.60
CA VAL A 236 8.06 -22.96 -15.60
C VAL A 236 6.94 -22.21 -14.87
N ASN A 237 6.36 -22.85 -13.86
CA ASN A 237 5.34 -22.27 -13.01
C ASN A 237 5.25 -23.07 -11.70
N LEU A 238 5.45 -22.40 -10.58
CA LEU A 238 5.34 -22.97 -9.25
C LEU A 238 4.37 -22.12 -8.43
N VAL A 239 3.30 -22.74 -7.93
CA VAL A 239 2.27 -22.09 -7.13
C VAL A 239 2.12 -22.85 -5.83
N ALA A 240 2.43 -22.17 -4.73
CA ALA A 240 2.30 -22.68 -3.38
C ALA A 240 1.31 -21.81 -2.59
N VAL A 241 0.50 -22.43 -1.74
CA VAL A 241 -0.29 -21.76 -0.72
C VAL A 241 0.36 -22.07 0.62
N CYS A 242 0.75 -21.01 1.32
CA CYS A 242 1.34 -21.07 2.65
C CYS A 242 0.36 -20.45 3.63
N ASP A 243 -0.12 -21.22 4.59
CA ASP A 243 -1.05 -20.79 5.63
C ASP A 243 -0.60 -21.38 6.99
N PRO A 244 -1.28 -21.05 8.11
CA PRO A 244 -0.91 -21.59 9.42
C PRO A 244 -0.98 -23.12 9.53
N ASP A 245 -1.72 -23.81 8.63
CA ASP A 245 -1.83 -25.26 8.61
C ASP A 245 -0.71 -25.92 7.79
N GLY A 246 0.03 -25.14 6.99
CA GLY A 246 1.26 -25.57 6.32
C GLY A 246 1.41 -25.07 4.89
N LEU A 247 2.20 -25.81 4.10
CA LEU A 247 2.52 -25.48 2.71
C LEU A 247 1.87 -26.51 1.75
N HIS A 248 1.07 -26.00 0.82
CA HIS A 248 0.40 -26.80 -0.21
C HIS A 248 0.83 -26.37 -1.61
N LEU A 249 1.33 -27.29 -2.43
CA LEU A 249 1.69 -27.02 -3.82
C LEU A 249 0.47 -27.25 -4.73
N GLU A 250 -0.13 -26.16 -5.21
CA GLU A 250 -1.21 -26.23 -6.19
C GLU A 250 -0.67 -26.65 -7.57
N GLU A 251 0.43 -26.04 -8.00
CA GLU A 251 1.08 -26.30 -9.28
C GLU A 251 2.59 -26.31 -9.08
N ALA A 252 3.29 -27.24 -9.72
CA ALA A 252 4.74 -27.32 -9.63
C ALA A 252 5.30 -27.91 -10.93
N GLU A 253 5.49 -27.05 -11.92
CA GLU A 253 6.03 -27.40 -13.22
C GLU A 253 7.47 -26.92 -13.37
N PHE A 254 8.36 -27.88 -13.60
CA PHE A 254 9.78 -27.67 -13.78
C PHE A 254 10.24 -28.19 -15.14
N SER A 255 11.30 -27.61 -15.66
CA SER A 255 12.00 -28.06 -16.86
C SER A 255 13.44 -28.43 -16.54
N HIS A 256 13.96 -29.46 -17.21
CA HIS A 256 15.36 -29.85 -17.12
C HIS A 256 15.82 -30.38 -18.50
N GLY A 257 16.72 -29.63 -19.15
CA GLY A 257 17.11 -29.92 -20.53
C GLY A 257 15.91 -29.83 -21.48
N SER A 258 15.59 -30.93 -22.18
CA SER A 258 14.43 -31.04 -23.07
C SER A 258 13.18 -31.65 -22.42
N GLY A 259 13.25 -32.06 -21.15
CA GLY A 259 12.15 -32.69 -20.43
C GLY A 259 11.44 -31.73 -19.46
N SER A 260 10.16 -32.00 -19.17
CA SER A 260 9.40 -31.36 -18.11
C SER A 260 9.02 -32.35 -17.01
N VAL A 261 8.94 -31.87 -15.78
CA VAL A 261 8.52 -32.61 -14.59
C VAL A 261 7.38 -31.84 -13.93
N ASN A 262 6.27 -32.50 -13.68
CA ASN A 262 5.12 -31.93 -12.98
C ASN A 262 4.96 -32.62 -11.61
N LEU A 263 5.02 -31.83 -10.55
CA LEU A 263 4.94 -32.26 -9.15
C LEU A 263 3.68 -31.71 -8.45
N ALA A 264 2.63 -31.34 -9.19
CA ALA A 264 1.39 -30.81 -8.63
C ALA A 264 0.73 -31.79 -7.63
N GLY A 265 0.10 -31.24 -6.58
CA GLY A 265 -0.63 -32.01 -5.57
C GLY A 265 0.22 -32.59 -4.43
N LEU A 266 1.52 -32.26 -4.35
CA LEU A 266 2.34 -32.56 -3.18
C LEU A 266 1.94 -31.66 -2.00
N ARG A 267 1.64 -32.29 -0.85
CA ARG A 267 1.37 -31.61 0.42
C ARG A 267 2.53 -31.84 1.38
N LEU A 268 3.08 -30.76 1.90
CA LEU A 268 4.10 -30.80 2.95
C LEU A 268 3.41 -30.38 4.26
N SER A 269 3.09 -31.35 5.09
CA SER A 269 2.61 -31.09 6.46
C SER A 269 3.81 -31.05 7.40
N ALA A 270 3.99 -29.94 8.11
CA ALA A 270 4.89 -29.90 9.26
C ALA A 270 4.33 -30.83 10.36
N GLY A 271 5.19 -31.67 10.93
CA GLY A 271 4.88 -32.51 12.09
C GLY A 271 5.41 -31.89 13.37
#